data_AF-A0A7Z9XQF8-F1
#
_entry.id   AF-A0A7Z9XQF8-F1
#
_cell.length_a   1.000
_cell.length_b   1.000
_cell.length_c   1.000
_cell.angle_alpha   90.00
_cell.angle_beta   90.00
_cell.angle_gamma   90.00
#
_symmetry.space_group_name_H-M   'P 1'
#
loop_
_entity.id
_entity.type
_entity.pdbx_description
1 polymer ?
#
loop_
_entity_poly.entity_id
_entity_poly.type
_entity_poly.pdbx_seq_one_letter_code
_entity_poly.pdbx_strand_id
1 'polypeptide(L)'
;QNRMVPTDRQGIKALYQALEDDELIVILPDQQPKTAKGGGGVFAPFFGVPALTMTLVNRFARKTGAPVYFIAFVRTGSRPAYKVIGLLAGDDIASRDAEAAATELNAGVEKLVRRYPAQYQWTYRRFRAQPDGSNPYKKS
;
A
#
# COMPACT_ATOMS: atom_id res chain seq x y z
N GLN A 1 -21.58 -2.43 8.43
CA GLN A 1 -20.84 -3.03 9.57
C GLN A 1 -19.39 -3.24 9.14
N ASN A 2 -18.41 -3.08 10.04
CA ASN A 2 -17.00 -3.32 9.71
C ASN A 2 -16.66 -4.79 9.96
N ARG A 3 -16.23 -5.52 8.93
CA ARG A 3 -15.82 -6.93 9.02
C ARG A 3 -14.29 -7.03 8.93
N MET A 4 -13.67 -7.60 9.97
CA MET A 4 -12.24 -7.92 9.95
C MET A 4 -12.03 -9.35 9.49
N VAL A 5 -10.99 -9.56 8.69
CA VAL A 5 -10.59 -10.88 8.18
C VAL A 5 -9.13 -11.18 8.54
N PRO A 6 -8.75 -12.47 8.70
CA PRO A 6 -7.37 -12.82 9.01
C PRO A 6 -6.42 -12.45 7.86
N THR A 7 -5.14 -12.26 8.17
CA THR A 7 -4.09 -11.93 7.17
C THR A 7 -3.49 -13.18 6.55
N ASP A 8 -4.36 -14.09 6.09
CA ASP A 8 -4.01 -15.38 5.50
C ASP A 8 -4.79 -15.62 4.19
N ARG A 9 -4.70 -16.85 3.65
CA ARG A 9 -5.40 -17.23 2.41
C ARG A 9 -6.93 -17.16 2.54
N GLN A 10 -7.49 -17.48 3.70
CA GLN A 10 -8.93 -17.44 3.92
C GLN A 10 -9.42 -15.98 3.93
N GLY A 11 -8.67 -15.09 4.61
CA GLY A 11 -9.00 -13.68 4.59
C GLY A 11 -8.85 -13.04 3.22
N ILE A 12 -7.82 -13.40 2.45
CA ILE A 12 -7.69 -12.95 1.05
C ILE A 12 -8.90 -13.40 0.23
N LYS A 13 -9.38 -14.64 0.39
CA LYS A 13 -10.59 -15.11 -0.30
C LYS A 13 -11.83 -14.30 0.11
N ALA A 14 -11.98 -14.00 1.40
CA ALA A 14 -13.08 -13.18 1.89
C ALA A 14 -13.07 -11.75 1.33
N LEU A 15 -11.88 -11.15 1.16
CA LEU A 15 -11.75 -9.83 0.52
C LEU A 15 -12.10 -9.87 -0.99
N TYR A 16 -11.78 -10.96 -1.70
CA TYR A 16 -12.25 -11.12 -3.08
C TYR A 16 -13.76 -11.22 -3.15
N GLN A 17 -14.37 -12.02 -2.27
CA GLN A 17 -15.82 -12.14 -2.22
C GLN A 17 -16.47 -10.80 -1.92
N ALA A 18 -15.92 -10.03 -0.96
CA ALA A 18 -16.41 -8.70 -0.64
C ALA A 18 -16.44 -7.78 -1.87
N LEU A 19 -15.37 -7.78 -2.68
CA LEU A 19 -15.34 -7.00 -3.93
C LEU A 19 -16.31 -7.52 -5.00
N GLU A 20 -16.53 -8.84 -5.07
CA GLU A 20 -17.54 -9.44 -5.96
C GLU A 20 -18.97 -9.11 -5.52
N ASP A 21 -19.18 -8.87 -4.23
CA ASP A 21 -20.46 -8.46 -3.62
C ASP A 21 -20.64 -6.91 -3.59
N ASP A 22 -19.87 -6.16 -4.40
CA ASP A 22 -19.87 -4.70 -4.46
C ASP A 22 -19.54 -3.98 -3.12
N GLU A 23 -18.84 -4.65 -2.21
CA GLU A 23 -18.38 -4.06 -0.94
C GLU A 23 -17.04 -3.30 -1.08
N LEU A 24 -16.79 -2.38 -0.16
CA LEU A 24 -15.50 -1.70 -0.01
C LEU A 24 -14.53 -2.53 0.85
N ILE A 25 -13.29 -2.66 0.39
CA ILE A 25 -12.17 -3.15 1.21
C ILE A 25 -11.17 -2.02 1.50
N VAL A 26 -10.51 -2.09 2.65
CA VAL A 26 -9.47 -1.13 3.05
C VAL A 26 -8.18 -1.89 3.38
N ILE A 27 -7.08 -1.47 2.76
CA ILE A 27 -5.74 -2.05 2.95
C ILE A 27 -4.77 -0.90 3.22
N LEU A 28 -3.82 -1.08 4.14
CA LEU A 28 -2.69 -0.17 4.33
C LEU A 28 -1.56 -0.60 3.38
N PRO A 29 -1.32 0.10 2.26
CA PRO A 29 -0.46 -0.39 1.18
C PRO A 29 1.03 -0.16 1.43
N ASP A 30 1.37 0.66 2.40
CA ASP A 30 2.71 1.18 2.66
C ASP A 30 3.46 0.42 3.76
N GLN A 31 2.89 -0.68 4.26
CA GLN A 31 3.58 -1.61 5.13
C GLN A 31 4.36 -2.66 4.34
N GLN A 32 5.54 -3.00 4.84
CA GLN A 32 6.39 -4.01 4.26
C GLN A 32 5.77 -5.40 4.44
N PRO A 33 5.62 -6.22 3.37
CA PRO A 33 5.21 -7.61 3.51
C PRO A 33 6.30 -8.42 4.21
N LYS A 34 5.91 -9.54 4.85
CA LYS A 34 6.84 -10.40 5.60
C LYS A 34 7.96 -10.97 4.73
N THR A 35 7.72 -11.18 3.44
CA THR A 35 8.72 -11.73 2.50
C THR A 35 8.39 -11.35 1.06
N ALA A 36 9.43 -11.18 0.23
CA ALA A 36 9.33 -11.11 -1.22
C ALA A 36 9.04 -12.49 -1.84
N LYS A 37 9.43 -13.58 -1.15
CA LYS A 37 9.26 -14.95 -1.65
C LYS A 37 7.78 -15.30 -1.81
N GLY A 38 7.46 -16.04 -2.87
CA GLY A 38 6.09 -16.48 -3.14
C GLY A 38 5.14 -15.37 -3.60
N GLY A 39 5.68 -14.24 -4.10
CA GLY A 39 4.87 -13.13 -4.63
C GLY A 39 4.22 -12.26 -3.56
N GLY A 40 4.74 -12.27 -2.33
CA GLY A 40 4.27 -11.41 -1.24
C GLY A 40 4.56 -9.92 -1.47
N GLY A 41 5.60 -9.61 -2.23
CA GLY A 41 5.98 -8.26 -2.62
C GLY A 41 7.13 -8.23 -3.62
N VAL A 42 7.38 -7.06 -4.18
CA VAL A 42 8.50 -6.75 -5.08
C VAL A 42 9.19 -5.47 -4.61
N PHE A 43 10.45 -5.27 -4.98
CA PHE A 43 11.10 -3.99 -4.76
C PHE A 43 10.63 -3.01 -5.83
N ALA A 44 10.17 -1.84 -5.39
CA ALA A 44 9.77 -0.73 -6.24
C ALA A 44 10.22 0.58 -5.58
N PRO A 45 10.46 1.65 -6.34
CA PRO A 45 10.89 2.93 -5.78
C PRO A 45 9.81 3.50 -4.84
N PHE A 46 10.23 3.99 -3.69
CA PHE A 46 9.45 4.83 -2.78
C PHE A 46 10.35 5.99 -2.33
N PHE A 47 10.05 7.20 -2.79
CA PHE A 47 10.89 8.39 -2.73
C PHE A 47 12.29 8.16 -3.33
N GLY A 48 12.36 7.40 -4.42
CA GLY A 48 13.60 7.06 -5.11
C GLY A 48 14.45 5.98 -4.44
N VAL A 49 14.03 5.48 -3.27
CA VAL A 49 14.72 4.39 -2.56
C VAL A 49 13.96 3.08 -2.83
N PRO A 50 14.65 1.98 -3.19
CA PRO A 50 14.01 0.67 -3.30
C PRO A 50 13.34 0.27 -1.99
N ALA A 51 12.04 -0.04 -2.06
CA ALA A 51 11.25 -0.45 -0.92
C ALA A 51 10.47 -1.72 -1.25
N LEU A 52 10.56 -2.74 -0.39
CA LEU A 52 9.80 -3.98 -0.56
C LEU A 52 8.30 -3.69 -0.38
N THR A 53 7.55 -3.79 -1.46
CA THR A 53 6.18 -3.30 -1.60
C THR A 53 5.23 -4.45 -1.88
N MET A 54 4.08 -4.48 -1.21
CA MET A 54 3.11 -5.56 -1.38
C MET A 54 2.49 -5.53 -2.79
N THR A 55 2.12 -6.69 -3.32
CA THR A 55 1.43 -6.81 -4.62
C THR A 55 -0.06 -7.15 -4.46
N LEU A 56 -0.57 -7.23 -3.22
CA LEU A 56 -1.92 -7.68 -2.94
C LEU A 56 -2.98 -6.73 -3.52
N VAL A 57 -2.80 -5.42 -3.35
CA VAL A 57 -3.70 -4.40 -3.90
C VAL A 57 -3.79 -4.51 -5.42
N ASN A 58 -2.65 -4.66 -6.08
CA ASN A 58 -2.56 -4.80 -7.54
C ASN A 58 -3.26 -6.07 -8.04
N ARG A 59 -3.16 -7.17 -7.29
CA ARG A 59 -3.87 -8.41 -7.62
C ARG A 59 -5.39 -8.26 -7.51
N PHE A 60 -5.88 -7.54 -6.50
CA PHE A 60 -7.31 -7.22 -6.40
C PHE A 60 -7.74 -6.40 -7.62
N ALA A 61 -7.11 -5.25 -7.85
CA ALA A 61 -7.43 -4.36 -8.97
C ALA A 61 -7.45 -5.10 -10.31
N ARG A 62 -6.41 -5.91 -10.60
CA ARG A 62 -6.33 -6.67 -11.84
C ARG A 62 -7.37 -7.77 -11.98
N LYS A 63 -7.67 -8.51 -10.90
CA LYS A 63 -8.57 -9.66 -10.96
C LYS A 63 -10.03 -9.24 -10.99
N THR A 64 -10.40 -8.19 -10.24
CA THR A 64 -11.80 -7.76 -10.10
C THR A 64 -12.15 -6.58 -11.00
N GLY A 65 -11.16 -5.84 -11.52
CA GLY A 65 -11.39 -4.57 -12.22
C GLY A 65 -11.79 -3.43 -11.29
N ALA A 66 -11.76 -3.64 -9.96
CA ALA A 66 -12.15 -2.62 -8.99
C ALA A 66 -11.18 -1.42 -9.02
N PRO A 67 -11.70 -0.18 -9.01
CA PRO A 67 -10.87 1.02 -8.94
C PRO A 67 -10.16 1.10 -7.58
N VAL A 68 -8.92 1.60 -7.59
CA VAL A 68 -8.12 1.79 -6.37
C VAL A 68 -8.07 3.28 -6.03
N TYR A 69 -8.61 3.64 -4.86
CA TYR A 69 -8.51 4.99 -4.32
C TYR A 69 -7.47 5.03 -3.20
N PHE A 70 -6.51 5.95 -3.30
CA PHE A 70 -5.64 6.30 -2.18
C PHE A 70 -6.35 7.32 -1.31
N ILE A 71 -6.43 7.07 0.00
CA ILE A 71 -7.07 7.96 0.97
C ILE A 71 -6.08 8.25 2.11
N ALA A 72 -6.00 9.52 2.52
CA ALA A 72 -5.28 9.92 3.73
C ALA A 72 -6.13 10.85 4.60
N PHE A 73 -5.95 10.72 5.91
CA PHE A 73 -6.57 11.55 6.92
C PHE A 73 -5.54 12.54 7.45
N VAL A 74 -5.80 13.84 7.28
CA VAL A 74 -4.87 14.91 7.63
C VAL A 74 -5.47 15.73 8.76
N ARG A 75 -4.78 15.79 9.89
CA ARG A 75 -5.18 16.59 11.04
C ARG A 75 -5.19 18.08 10.69
N THR A 76 -6.27 18.78 11.05
CA THR A 76 -6.43 20.22 10.87
C THR A 76 -6.48 20.91 12.24
N GLY A 77 -5.46 21.71 12.56
CA GLY A 77 -5.39 22.47 13.81
C GLY A 77 -5.07 21.62 15.05
N SER A 78 -5.36 22.20 16.22
CA SER A 78 -4.99 21.66 17.54
C SER A 78 -6.01 20.68 18.13
N ARG A 79 -7.28 20.72 17.69
CA ARG A 79 -8.36 19.80 18.09
C ARG A 79 -8.39 18.55 17.18
N PRO A 80 -9.06 17.44 17.55
CA PRO A 80 -9.19 16.25 16.70
C PRO A 80 -10.16 16.51 15.53
N ALA A 81 -9.75 17.40 14.62
CA ALA A 81 -10.38 17.62 13.34
C ALA A 81 -9.49 17.06 12.23
N TYR A 82 -10.11 16.44 11.22
CA TYR A 82 -9.41 15.83 10.10
C TYR A 82 -10.06 16.25 8.80
N LYS A 83 -9.25 16.47 7.77
CA LYS A 83 -9.70 16.46 6.38
C LYS A 83 -9.30 15.15 5.72
N VAL A 84 -10.18 14.63 4.89
CA VAL A 84 -9.90 13.47 4.05
C VAL A 84 -9.41 13.98 2.70
N ILE A 85 -8.27 13.47 2.24
CA ILE A 85 -7.78 13.71 0.90
C ILE A 85 -7.65 12.38 0.19
N GLY A 86 -7.82 12.39 -1.13
CA GLY A 86 -7.63 11.19 -1.93
C GLY A 86 -7.33 11.46 -3.39
N LEU A 87 -6.96 10.39 -4.08
CA LEU A 87 -6.78 10.35 -5.53
C LEU A 87 -7.02 8.94 -6.05
N LEU A 88 -7.48 8.86 -7.29
CA LEU A 88 -7.61 7.61 -8.03
C LEU A 88 -6.23 7.14 -8.50
N ALA A 89 -5.96 5.85 -8.41
CA ALA A 89 -4.76 5.25 -8.98
C ALA A 89 -4.75 5.32 -10.51
N GLY A 90 -3.57 5.39 -11.11
CA GLY A 90 -3.40 5.25 -12.55
C GLY A 90 -3.54 3.80 -13.00
N ASP A 91 -3.60 3.60 -14.33
CA ASP A 91 -3.91 2.30 -14.95
C ASP A 91 -2.89 1.20 -14.60
N ASP A 92 -1.63 1.58 -14.39
CA ASP A 92 -0.56 0.65 -14.03
C ASP A 92 -0.81 -0.07 -12.69
N ILE A 93 -1.73 0.42 -11.84
CA ILE A 93 -2.10 -0.26 -10.60
C ILE A 93 -2.54 -1.71 -10.82
N ALA A 94 -3.13 -1.99 -11.99
CA ALA A 94 -3.62 -3.31 -12.40
C ALA A 94 -2.65 -4.05 -13.34
N SER A 95 -1.42 -3.54 -13.54
CA SER A 95 -0.44 -4.13 -14.44
C SER A 95 -0.14 -5.60 -14.12
N ARG A 96 0.21 -6.36 -15.18
CA ARG A 96 0.73 -7.73 -15.05
C ARG A 96 2.20 -7.72 -14.62
N ASP A 97 2.92 -6.65 -14.92
CA ASP A 97 4.25 -6.41 -14.36
C ASP A 97 4.10 -5.97 -12.91
N ALA A 98 4.60 -6.80 -11.99
CA ALA A 98 4.50 -6.54 -10.56
C ALA A 98 5.29 -5.30 -10.14
N GLU A 99 6.42 -5.00 -10.78
CA GLU A 99 7.24 -3.83 -10.45
C GLU A 99 6.57 -2.54 -10.91
N ALA A 100 6.02 -2.52 -12.13
CA ALA A 100 5.21 -1.40 -12.62
C ALA A 100 4.02 -1.12 -11.69
N ALA A 101 3.29 -2.18 -11.32
CA ALA A 101 2.13 -2.06 -10.45
C ALA A 101 2.49 -1.58 -9.03
N ALA A 102 3.58 -2.09 -8.45
CA ALA A 102 4.08 -1.65 -7.16
C ALA A 102 4.64 -0.21 -7.21
N THR A 103 5.20 0.20 -8.35
CA THR A 103 5.65 1.58 -8.59
C THR A 103 4.45 2.54 -8.60
N GLU A 104 3.36 2.20 -9.29
CA GLU A 104 2.13 3.01 -9.24
C GLU A 104 1.55 3.08 -7.82
N LEU A 105 1.57 1.96 -7.09
CA LEU A 105 1.12 1.91 -5.70
C LEU A 105 1.93 2.87 -4.81
N ASN A 106 3.26 2.82 -4.89
CA ASN A 106 4.14 3.72 -4.15
C ASN A 106 3.97 5.17 -4.59
N ALA A 107 3.87 5.45 -5.89
CA ALA A 107 3.69 6.80 -6.42
C ALA A 107 2.39 7.44 -5.92
N GLY A 108 1.30 6.67 -5.81
CA GLY A 108 0.05 7.14 -5.22
C GLY A 108 0.19 7.55 -3.75
N VAL A 109 0.90 6.73 -2.95
CA VAL A 109 1.22 7.06 -1.55
C VAL A 109 2.10 8.31 -1.49
N GLU A 110 3.15 8.39 -2.31
CA GLU A 110 4.04 9.56 -2.37
C GLU A 110 3.28 10.85 -2.69
N LYS A 111 2.34 10.83 -3.64
CA LYS A 111 1.51 12.00 -4.00
C LYS A 111 0.77 12.54 -2.77
N LEU A 112 0.26 11.67 -1.90
CA LEU A 112 -0.41 12.09 -0.65
C LEU A 112 0.59 12.57 0.40
N VAL A 113 1.69 11.84 0.60
CA VAL A 113 2.73 12.18 1.58
C VAL A 113 3.39 13.52 1.26
N ARG A 114 3.68 13.82 -0.02
CA ARG A 114 4.27 15.10 -0.45
C ARG A 114 3.42 16.31 -0.09
N ARG A 115 2.10 16.16 0.02
CA ARG A 115 1.19 17.25 0.43
C ARG A 115 1.28 17.55 1.92
N TYR A 116 1.52 16.53 2.76
CA TYR A 116 1.56 16.65 4.23
C TYR A 116 2.68 15.76 4.84
N PRO A 117 3.96 16.02 4.53
CA PRO A 117 5.05 15.10 4.89
C PRO A 117 5.19 14.95 6.39
N ALA A 118 4.97 16.01 7.18
CA ALA A 118 5.05 15.96 8.63
C ALA A 118 3.98 15.05 9.30
N GLN A 119 2.92 14.68 8.57
CA GLN A 119 1.84 13.83 9.09
C GLN A 119 1.97 12.36 8.66
N TYR A 120 2.99 12.01 7.88
CA TYR A 120 3.27 10.62 7.53
C TYR A 120 3.98 9.90 8.68
N GLN A 121 3.71 8.61 8.86
CA GLN A 121 4.27 7.80 9.96
C GLN A 121 5.72 7.36 9.68
N TRP A 122 6.66 8.31 9.63
CA TRP A 122 8.08 8.07 9.34
C TRP A 122 8.80 7.15 10.35
N THR A 123 8.19 6.88 11.50
CA THR A 123 8.71 5.92 12.48
C THR A 123 8.65 4.48 11.99
N TYR A 124 7.79 4.18 11.00
CA TYR A 124 7.77 2.88 10.36
C TYR A 124 9.04 2.67 9.54
N ARG A 125 9.75 1.56 9.80
CA ARG A 125 11.02 1.22 9.15
C ARG A 125 10.79 0.69 7.73
N ARG A 126 10.26 1.53 6.85
CA ARG A 126 9.82 1.20 5.48
C ARG A 126 10.92 0.57 4.61
N PHE A 127 12.17 0.96 4.85
CA PHE A 127 13.35 0.55 4.07
C PHE A 127 14.14 -0.60 4.71
N ARG A 128 13.53 -1.39 5.62
CA ARG A 128 14.25 -2.38 6.43
C ARG A 128 14.83 -3.52 5.59
N ALA A 129 14.11 -3.95 4.56
CA ALA A 129 14.64 -4.85 3.55
C ALA A 129 15.17 -4.03 2.37
N GLN A 130 16.37 -4.37 1.89
CA GLN A 130 16.97 -3.85 0.68
C GLN A 130 17.26 -4.98 -0.32
N PRO A 131 17.34 -4.68 -1.64
CA PRO A 131 17.63 -5.68 -2.67
C PRO A 131 18.93 -6.47 -2.42
N ASP A 132 19.95 -5.82 -1.87
CA ASP A 132 21.25 -6.39 -1.53
C ASP A 132 21.26 -7.14 -0.17
N GLY A 133 20.11 -7.24 0.50
CA GLY A 133 19.98 -7.85 1.82
C GLY A 133 20.47 -6.98 2.98
N SER A 134 20.93 -5.75 2.71
CA SER A 134 21.30 -4.80 3.74
C SER A 134 20.07 -4.31 4.54
N ASN A 135 20.33 -3.70 5.69
CA ASN A 135 19.30 -3.10 6.53
C ASN A 135 19.82 -1.78 7.11
N PRO A 136 19.38 -0.62 6.57
CA PRO A 136 19.90 0.69 6.96
C PRO A 136 19.54 1.09 8.40
N TYR A 137 18.66 0.36 9.08
CA TYR A 137 18.27 0.63 10.47
C TYR A 137 19.02 -0.22 11.50
N LYS A 138 19.86 -1.16 11.08
CA LYS A 138 20.78 -1.84 12.01
C LYS A 138 21.93 -0.89 12.31
N LYS A 139 22.26 -0.73 13.59
CA LYS A 139 23.50 -0.06 13.98
C LYS A 139 24.68 -0.88 13.47
N SER A 140 25.69 -0.19 12.93
CA SER A 140 27.02 -0.74 12.64
C SER A 140 27.63 -1.33 13.90
#